data_AF-A0A8H7NJW5-F1
#
_entry.id   AF-A0A8H7NJW5-F1
#
_cell.length_a   1.000
_cell.length_b   1.000
_cell.length_c   1.000
_cell.angle_alpha   90.00
_cell.angle_beta   90.00
_cell.angle_gamma   90.00
#
_symmetry.space_group_name_H-M   'P 1'
#
loop_
_entity.id
_entity.type
_entity.pdbx_description
1 polymer ?
#
loop_
_entity_poly.entity_id
_entity_poly.type
_entity_poly.pdbx_seq_one_letter_code
_entity_poly.pdbx_strand_id
1 'polypeptide(L)'
;MPSILSDDDKDTVKRFVPKQSNKIQAVAVAKLYVAYPNRSKWTYTGLQGAIVLSNDLVGNTYWIKLVDISPSNRGVIWDQEIFDTWTYHQDRTFFIHSNWKNASLG
;
A
#
# COMPACT_ATOMS: atom_id res chain seq x y z
N MET A 1 -12.07 -5.72 19.00
CA MET A 1 -10.80 -5.15 18.48
C MET A 1 -11.12 -3.75 17.97
N PRO A 2 -10.40 -2.70 18.38
CA PRO A 2 -10.62 -1.38 17.79
C PRO A 2 -10.17 -1.45 16.33
N SER A 3 -11.09 -1.29 15.40
CA SER A 3 -10.74 -1.17 13.99
C SER A 3 -10.05 0.18 13.80
N ILE A 4 -8.78 0.14 13.40
CA ILE A 4 -7.99 1.34 13.07
C ILE A 4 -8.62 2.15 11.92
N LEU A 5 -9.50 1.54 11.12
CA LEU A 5 -10.26 2.18 10.05
C LEU A 5 -11.70 2.43 10.48
N SER A 6 -12.16 3.66 10.26
CA SER A 6 -13.59 4.00 10.36
C SER A 6 -14.38 3.34 9.22
N ASP A 7 -15.71 3.31 9.32
CA ASP A 7 -16.54 2.79 8.23
C ASP A 7 -16.49 3.70 6.99
N ASP A 8 -16.35 5.01 7.19
CA ASP A 8 -16.14 5.99 6.12
C ASP A 8 -14.82 5.75 5.36
N ASP A 9 -13.75 5.39 6.08
CA ASP A 9 -12.46 5.03 5.44
C ASP A 9 -12.60 3.78 4.58
N LYS A 10 -13.35 2.77 5.06
CA LYS A 10 -13.60 1.54 4.32
C LYS A 10 -14.40 1.80 3.05
N ASP A 11 -15.38 2.69 3.09
CA ASP A 11 -16.18 3.05 1.92
C ASP A 11 -15.38 3.87 0.92
N THR A 12 -14.52 4.77 1.40
CA THR A 12 -13.52 5.47 0.58
C THR A 12 -12.62 4.47 -0.14
N VAL A 13 -12.06 3.49 0.56
CA VAL A 13 -11.23 2.43 -0.04
C VAL A 13 -11.99 1.65 -1.11
N LYS A 14 -13.22 1.22 -0.85
CA LYS A 14 -14.04 0.46 -1.83
C LYS A 14 -14.39 1.29 -3.06
N ARG A 15 -14.48 2.61 -2.94
CA ARG A 15 -14.74 3.53 -4.07
C ARG A 15 -13.56 3.57 -5.04
N PHE A 16 -12.33 3.56 -4.52
CA PHE A 16 -11.10 3.61 -5.34
C PHE A 16 -10.53 2.24 -5.69
N VAL A 17 -10.92 1.20 -4.96
CA VAL A 17 -10.57 -0.20 -5.24
C VAL A 17 -11.86 -1.03 -5.36
N PRO A 18 -12.54 -0.97 -6.52
CA PRO A 18 -13.84 -1.61 -6.69
C PRO A 18 -13.75 -3.14 -6.61
N LYS A 19 -14.64 -3.75 -5.81
CA LYS A 19 -14.68 -5.21 -5.62
C LYS A 19 -15.02 -6.02 -6.88
N GLN A 20 -15.61 -5.37 -7.89
CA GLN A 20 -16.00 -6.02 -9.15
C GLN A 20 -14.77 -6.43 -9.97
N SER A 21 -13.69 -5.64 -9.90
CA SER A 21 -12.44 -5.87 -10.60
C SER A 21 -11.27 -6.23 -9.68
N ASN A 22 -11.42 -6.05 -8.36
CA ASN A 22 -10.35 -6.29 -7.40
C ASN A 22 -10.81 -7.19 -6.24
N LYS A 23 -10.00 -8.17 -5.86
CA LYS A 23 -10.13 -8.89 -4.60
C LYS A 23 -9.20 -8.28 -3.55
N ILE A 24 -9.78 -7.56 -2.58
CA ILE A 24 -9.04 -6.97 -1.45
C ILE A 24 -8.67 -8.09 -0.46
N GLN A 25 -7.38 -8.25 -0.20
CA GLN A 25 -6.84 -9.24 0.73
C GLN A 25 -6.63 -8.64 2.13
N ALA A 26 -6.13 -7.41 2.19
CA ALA A 26 -5.86 -6.71 3.44
C ALA A 26 -5.95 -5.19 3.26
N VAL A 27 -6.28 -4.49 4.34
CA VAL A 27 -6.28 -3.02 4.43
C VAL A 27 -5.70 -2.61 5.78
N ALA A 28 -4.81 -1.62 5.78
CA ALA A 28 -4.25 -1.04 7.00
C ALA A 28 -4.00 0.47 6.82
N VAL A 29 -3.85 1.22 7.90
CA VAL A 29 -3.40 2.63 7.83
C VAL A 29 -1.87 2.65 7.83
N ALA A 30 -1.27 3.35 6.87
CA ALA A 30 0.18 3.39 6.68
C ALA A 30 0.69 4.78 6.26
N LYS A 31 2.00 4.97 6.49
CA LYS A 31 2.79 6.11 6.00
C LYS A 31 3.85 5.54 5.06
N LEU A 32 4.02 6.16 3.90
CA LEU A 32 4.99 5.70 2.91
C LEU A 32 6.35 6.34 3.18
N TYR A 33 7.37 5.50 3.33
CA TYR A 33 8.76 5.91 3.43
C TYR A 33 9.54 5.44 2.20
N VAL A 34 10.58 6.17 1.85
CA VAL A 34 11.50 5.80 0.77
C VAL A 34 12.94 5.90 1.26
N ALA A 35 13.76 4.90 0.94
CA ALA A 35 15.18 4.90 1.24
C ALA A 35 15.99 5.02 -0.07
N TYR A 36 15.97 6.24 -0.63
CA TYR A 36 16.71 6.62 -1.84
C TYR A 36 17.20 8.07 -1.72
N PRO A 37 18.42 8.42 -2.18
CA PRO A 37 19.46 7.53 -2.74
C PRO A 37 20.22 6.71 -1.67
N ASN A 38 20.10 7.05 -0.39
CA ASN A 38 20.74 6.32 0.71
C ASN A 38 19.81 5.22 1.25
N ARG A 39 20.13 3.95 0.99
CA ARG A 39 19.33 2.80 1.44
C ARG A 39 19.35 2.57 2.96
N SER A 40 20.31 3.16 3.69
CA SER A 40 20.39 3.08 5.15
C SER A 40 19.50 4.12 5.85
N LYS A 41 18.83 5.01 5.11
CA LYS A 41 17.99 6.07 5.68
C LYS A 41 16.62 6.11 5.01
N TRP A 42 15.60 5.76 5.78
CA TRP A 42 14.20 5.96 5.40
C TRP A 42 13.81 7.43 5.56
N THR A 43 13.29 8.01 4.49
CA THR A 43 12.77 9.38 4.47
C THR A 43 11.27 9.32 4.22
N TYR A 44 10.50 10.00 5.07
CA TYR A 44 9.05 10.08 4.89
C TYR A 44 8.72 10.82 3.60
N THR A 45 7.87 10.24 2.77
CA THR A 45 7.51 10.82 1.46
C THR A 45 6.49 11.96 1.56
N GLY A 46 5.85 12.14 2.72
CA GLY A 46 4.69 13.02 2.87
C GLY A 46 3.36 12.33 2.60
N LEU A 47 3.37 11.08 2.10
CA LEU A 47 2.17 10.32 1.76
C LEU A 47 1.74 9.40 2.91
N GLN A 48 0.47 9.49 3.27
CA GLN A 48 -0.18 8.65 4.28
C GLN A 48 -1.62 8.36 3.89
N GLY A 49 -2.14 7.22 4.33
CA GLY A 49 -3.51 6.83 4.03
C GLY A 49 -3.79 5.36 4.36
N ALA A 50 -4.80 4.79 3.72
CA ALA A 50 -5.10 3.37 3.79
C ALA A 50 -4.31 2.61 2.71
N ILE A 51 -3.41 1.73 3.13
CA ILE A 51 -2.73 0.81 2.23
C ILE A 51 -3.59 -0.44 2.02
N VAL A 52 -3.74 -0.83 0.76
CA VAL A 52 -4.63 -1.90 0.30
C VAL A 52 -3.79 -2.90 -0.46
N LEU A 53 -3.81 -4.16 -0.01
CA LEU A 53 -3.33 -5.28 -0.80
C LEU A 53 -4.51 -5.82 -1.60
N SER A 54 -4.45 -5.72 -2.92
CA SER A 54 -5.51 -6.15 -3.83
C SER A 54 -4.95 -7.04 -4.94
N ASN A 55 -5.69 -8.11 -5.28
CA ASN A 55 -5.50 -8.82 -6.52
C ASN A 55 -6.42 -8.20 -7.59
N ASP A 56 -5.85 -7.71 -8.67
CA ASP A 56 -6.59 -7.30 -9.86
C ASP A 56 -7.04 -8.55 -10.63
N LEU A 57 -8.35 -8.77 -10.67
CA LEU A 57 -8.97 -9.95 -11.29
C LEU A 57 -8.95 -9.89 -12.81
N VAL A 58 -8.72 -8.72 -13.41
CA VAL A 58 -8.64 -8.55 -14.87
C VAL A 58 -7.26 -8.99 -15.37
N GLY A 59 -6.20 -8.50 -14.74
CA GLY A 59 -4.82 -8.85 -15.08
C GLY A 59 -4.28 -10.09 -14.36
N ASN A 60 -4.97 -10.57 -13.31
CA ASN A 60 -4.49 -11.56 -12.36
C ASN A 60 -3.13 -11.19 -11.73
N THR A 61 -3.01 -9.93 -11.32
CA THR A 61 -1.78 -9.34 -10.76
C THR A 61 -2.02 -8.79 -9.36
N TYR A 62 -1.02 -8.86 -8.48
CA TYR A 62 -1.12 -8.30 -7.14
C TYR A 62 -0.60 -6.87 -7.09
N TRP A 63 -1.31 -6.02 -6.36
CA TRP A 63 -1.01 -4.61 -6.22
C TRP A 63 -1.06 -4.18 -4.76
N ILE A 64 -0.14 -3.29 -4.40
CA ILE A 64 -0.20 -2.50 -3.17
C ILE A 64 -0.62 -1.10 -3.58
N LYS A 65 -1.73 -0.60 -3.04
CA LYS A 65 -2.29 0.72 -3.36
C LYS A 65 -2.44 1.52 -2.08
N LEU A 66 -1.95 2.75 -2.04
CA LEU A 66 -2.18 3.70 -0.95
C LEU A 66 -3.31 4.64 -1.35
N VAL A 67 -4.41 4.58 -0.61
CA VAL A 67 -5.59 5.42 -0.80
C VAL A 67 -5.57 6.55 0.23
N ASP A 68 -5.74 7.78 -0.24
CA ASP A 68 -5.91 8.94 0.63
C ASP A 68 -7.28 8.90 1.31
N ILE A 69 -7.27 8.67 2.62
CA ILE A 69 -8.47 8.67 3.49
C ILE A 69 -8.63 9.99 4.26
N SER A 70 -7.83 11.02 3.93
CA SER A 70 -8.03 12.36 4.50
C SER A 70 -9.27 13.05 3.90
N PRO A 71 -9.75 14.16 4.48
CA PRO A 71 -10.84 14.94 3.91
C PRO A 71 -10.58 15.43 2.48
N SER A 72 -9.31 15.45 2.03
CA SER A 72 -8.95 15.81 0.66
C SER A 72 -9.35 14.73 -0.35
N ASN A 73 -9.50 13.49 0.09
CA ASN A 73 -10.01 12.34 -0.65
C ASN A 73 -9.45 12.21 -2.08
N ARG A 74 -8.12 12.29 -2.21
CA ARG A 74 -7.42 12.33 -3.51
C ARG A 74 -7.41 11.00 -4.27
N GLY A 75 -7.99 9.94 -3.69
CA GLY A 75 -8.02 8.61 -4.28
C GLY A 75 -6.72 7.84 -4.08
N VAL A 76 -6.33 7.01 -5.07
CA VAL A 76 -5.06 6.27 -5.02
C VAL A 76 -3.91 7.26 -5.24
N ILE A 77 -3.13 7.51 -4.18
CA ILE A 77 -2.00 8.46 -4.19
C ILE A 77 -0.65 7.77 -4.43
N TRP A 78 -0.60 6.45 -4.33
CA TRP A 78 0.57 5.65 -4.67
C TRP A 78 0.13 4.22 -4.99
N ASP A 79 0.74 3.59 -5.98
CA ASP A 79 0.54 2.18 -6.30
C ASP A 79 1.85 1.49 -6.73
N GLN A 80 1.90 0.19 -6.47
CA GLN A 80 3.02 -0.66 -6.86
C GLN A 80 2.52 -2.06 -7.17
N GLU A 81 2.84 -2.54 -8.37
CA GLU A 81 2.64 -3.93 -8.77
C GLU A 81 3.66 -4.84 -8.10
N ILE A 82 3.20 -5.99 -7.59
CA ILE A 82 4.02 -7.06 -7.06
C ILE A 82 4.23 -8.09 -8.17
N PHE A 83 5.46 -8.21 -8.68
CA PHE A 83 5.82 -9.22 -9.67
C PHE A 83 6.28 -10.52 -8.99
N ASP A 84 6.14 -11.64 -9.69
CA ASP A 84 6.38 -13.02 -9.20
C ASP A 84 7.82 -13.27 -8.70
N THR A 85 8.78 -12.44 -9.08
CA THR A 85 10.15 -12.43 -8.50
C THR A 85 10.24 -11.59 -7.23
N TRP A 86 9.19 -11.54 -6.41
CA TRP A 86 9.19 -10.80 -5.16
C TRP A 86 9.79 -11.65 -4.04
N THR A 87 10.96 -11.24 -3.56
CA THR A 87 11.56 -11.80 -2.34
C THR A 87 11.02 -11.02 -1.13
N TYR A 88 10.21 -11.70 -0.31
CA TYR A 88 9.70 -11.19 0.96
C TYR A 88 10.77 -11.31 2.05
N HIS A 89 11.26 -10.17 2.56
CA HIS A 89 12.20 -10.11 3.69
C HIS A 89 11.52 -9.40 4.87
N GLN A 90 11.16 -10.17 5.89
CA GLN A 90 10.55 -9.67 7.12
C GLN A 90 11.64 -9.49 8.18
N ASP A 91 12.26 -8.31 8.21
CA ASP A 91 13.34 -8.04 9.16
C ASP A 91 12.82 -7.85 10.59
N ARG A 92 11.57 -7.39 10.78
CA ARG A 92 10.90 -7.27 12.10
C ARG A 92 9.38 -7.40 12.00
N THR A 93 8.72 -7.71 13.12
CA THR A 93 7.27 -7.97 13.27
C THR A 93 6.31 -6.92 12.69
N PHE A 94 6.79 -5.72 12.30
CA PHE A 94 5.97 -4.63 11.76
C PHE A 94 6.55 -3.94 10.51
N PHE A 95 7.54 -4.53 9.85
CA PHE A 95 8.18 -3.92 8.68
C PHE A 95 8.34 -4.92 7.53
N ILE A 96 7.83 -4.55 6.35
CA ILE A 96 7.93 -5.31 5.11
C ILE A 96 8.68 -4.43 4.11
N HIS A 97 9.77 -4.91 3.49
CA HIS A 97 10.46 -4.17 2.45
C HIS A 97 10.58 -4.97 1.13
N SER A 98 10.62 -4.28 -0.01
CA SER A 98 10.91 -4.88 -1.32
C SER A 98 12.02 -4.10 -2.04
N ASN A 99 12.84 -4.82 -2.81
CA ASN A 99 13.95 -4.25 -3.56
C ASN A 99 13.57 -4.10 -5.03
N TRP A 100 13.63 -2.88 -5.57
CA TRP A 100 13.31 -2.57 -6.96
C TRP A 100 14.37 -1.67 -7.58
N LYS A 101 14.96 -2.04 -8.73
CA LYS A 101 15.83 -1.19 -9.57
C LYS A 101 16.67 -0.16 -8.79
N ASN A 102 17.42 -0.62 -7.79
CA ASN A 102 18.28 0.14 -6.88
C ASN A 102 17.66 0.95 -5.72
N ALA A 103 16.37 0.84 -5.44
CA ALA A 103 15.68 1.46 -4.30
C ALA A 103 14.95 0.41 -3.44
N SER A 104 14.87 0.68 -2.12
CA SER A 104 14.10 -0.10 -1.15
C SER A 104 12.86 0.68 -0.71
N LEU A 105 11.70 0.02 -0.77
CA LEU A 105 10.38 0.55 -0.37
C LEU A 105 9.87 -0.20 0.86
N GLY A 106 9.27 0.51 1.82
CA GLY A 106 8.84 -0.01 3.13
C GLY A 106 8.02 0.99 3.95
#